data_AF-A0A1J3D862-F1
#
_entry.id   AF-A0A1J3D862-F1
#
_cell.length_a   1.000
_cell.length_b   1.000
_cell.length_c   1.000
_cell.angle_alpha   90.00
_cell.angle_beta   90.00
_cell.angle_gamma   90.00
#
_symmetry.space_group_name_H-M   'P 1'
#
loop_
_entity.id
_entity.type
_entity.pdbx_description
1 polymer ?
#
loop_
_entity_poly.entity_id
_entity_poly.type
_entity_poly.pdbx_seq_one_letter_code
_entity_poly.pdbx_strand_id
1 'polypeptide(L)'
;MAIAFASSKAFSSISHTLAPFSRSSFMLACSGSNHVDLRRRIVIFGSSLAIASTLLGSNRQRYPVDSVMALEQLKEKEDELEEEEEEDRNVNLFQKTSPSVVFIKDIELPKTSSDEFTLTDEENAKVEGTGSGFVWDKLGHIVTNYHVISKLATDQSGLQRCKVSLVDAMGTRFSKVGEIVGLGPDNDLAVLKIETDGRELKPVVLGTSTDLRVGQSCYAIGNPYGYENTLTIGVVSGLGREIQFW
;
A
#
# COMPACT_ATOMS: atom_id res chain seq x y z
N MET A 1 8.90 9.09 -7.25
CA MET A 1 8.51 9.17 -5.83
C MET A 1 7.44 8.13 -5.57
N ALA A 2 7.52 7.37 -4.48
CA ALA A 2 6.71 6.18 -4.24
C ALA A 2 5.77 6.39 -3.03
N ILE A 3 4.55 5.88 -3.12
CA ILE A 3 3.49 6.02 -2.10
C ILE A 3 3.68 4.95 -1.04
N ALA A 4 3.94 5.36 0.20
CA ALA A 4 4.16 4.47 1.33
C ALA A 4 2.83 4.08 2.00
N PHE A 5 2.46 2.79 1.97
CA PHE A 5 1.39 2.25 2.82
C PHE A 5 1.99 1.59 4.07
N ALA A 6 1.46 1.94 5.26
CA ALA A 6 1.75 1.27 6.52
C ALA A 6 0.67 0.23 6.85
N SER A 7 1.07 -0.92 7.39
CA SER A 7 0.18 -2.04 7.69
C SER A 7 -0.86 -1.69 8.76
N SER A 8 -2.14 -1.85 8.41
CA SER A 8 -3.34 -1.51 9.19
C SER A 8 -3.41 -2.22 10.55
N LYS A 9 -3.46 -1.44 11.63
CA LYS A 9 -4.22 -1.77 12.84
C LYS A 9 -5.07 -0.56 13.25
N ALA A 10 -6.34 -0.69 12.93
CA ALA A 10 -7.48 0.19 13.17
C ALA A 10 -7.45 1.09 14.43
N PHE A 11 -7.91 2.33 14.27
CA PHE A 11 -8.59 3.07 15.34
C PHE A 11 -9.74 3.95 14.81
N SER A 12 -10.84 3.91 15.53
CA SER A 12 -12.05 4.72 15.37
C SER A 12 -12.04 5.92 16.31
N SER A 13 -12.62 7.04 15.88
CA SER A 13 -13.66 7.80 16.61
C SER A 13 -13.57 9.30 16.29
N ILE A 14 -14.60 9.83 15.61
CA ILE A 14 -15.27 11.07 16.02
C ILE A 14 -16.78 10.87 15.78
N SER A 15 -17.55 11.18 16.80
CA SER A 15 -18.99 11.02 16.93
C SER A 15 -19.72 12.33 16.59
N HIS A 16 -20.91 12.25 16.01
CA HIS A 16 -22.05 13.14 16.31
C HIS A 16 -23.39 12.55 15.80
N THR A 17 -24.20 12.12 16.77
CA THR A 17 -25.66 12.36 16.96
C THR A 17 -26.65 12.27 15.77
N LEU A 18 -27.58 11.32 15.83
CA LEU A 18 -29.05 11.51 15.85
C LEU A 18 -29.77 10.20 16.27
N ALA A 19 -30.97 10.31 16.87
CA ALA A 19 -31.55 9.41 17.88
C ALA A 19 -32.62 8.38 17.32
N PRO A 20 -33.48 7.72 18.14
CA PRO A 20 -33.55 6.27 18.26
C PRO A 20 -34.83 5.62 17.67
N PHE A 21 -34.81 4.33 17.31
CA PHE A 21 -36.05 3.56 17.13
C PHE A 21 -35.96 2.07 17.54
N SER A 22 -36.80 1.76 18.53
CA SER A 22 -37.46 0.52 18.97
C SER A 22 -36.81 -0.87 18.89
N ARG A 23 -36.73 -1.49 20.08
CA ARG A 23 -36.66 -2.94 20.35
C ARG A 23 -37.80 -3.72 19.70
N SER A 24 -37.52 -4.97 19.32
CA SER A 24 -38.37 -6.11 19.71
C SER A 24 -37.55 -7.37 19.89
N SER A 25 -37.80 -8.02 21.03
CA SER A 25 -37.29 -9.31 21.47
C SER A 25 -37.91 -10.44 20.66
N PHE A 26 -37.15 -11.49 20.36
CA PHE A 26 -37.69 -12.86 20.28
C PHE A 26 -36.65 -13.84 20.82
N MET A 27 -36.97 -14.41 21.98
CA MET A 27 -36.39 -15.66 22.45
C MET A 27 -37.06 -16.80 21.68
N LEU A 28 -36.29 -17.80 21.27
CA LEU A 28 -36.76 -19.18 21.29
C LEU A 28 -35.59 -20.09 21.69
N ALA A 29 -35.82 -20.86 22.75
CA ALA A 29 -34.90 -21.83 23.33
C ALA A 29 -35.38 -23.26 23.03
N CYS A 30 -34.49 -24.21 23.37
CA CYS A 30 -34.60 -25.68 23.38
C CYS A 30 -34.31 -26.37 22.03
N SER A 31 -33.56 -27.45 21.92
CA SER A 31 -32.99 -28.43 22.86
C SER A 31 -31.83 -29.11 22.09
N GLY A 32 -30.62 -29.27 22.62
CA GLY A 32 -30.25 -30.45 23.40
C GLY A 32 -29.54 -31.50 22.53
N SER A 33 -28.20 -31.53 22.58
CA SER A 33 -27.45 -32.79 22.49
C SER A 33 -26.06 -32.61 23.11
N ASN A 34 -25.79 -33.43 24.10
CA ASN A 34 -24.52 -33.49 24.81
C ASN A 34 -23.48 -34.15 23.91
N HIS A 35 -22.38 -33.46 23.62
CA HIS A 35 -21.11 -34.13 23.39
C HIS A 35 -20.03 -33.33 24.13
N VAL A 36 -19.60 -33.90 25.25
CA VAL A 36 -18.38 -33.51 25.93
C VAL A 36 -17.24 -33.96 25.03
N ASP A 37 -16.43 -33.05 24.52
CA ASP A 37 -15.07 -33.43 24.14
C ASP A 37 -14.08 -32.30 24.35
N LEU A 38 -12.94 -32.75 24.86
CA LEU A 38 -12.06 -32.03 25.75
C LEU A 38 -11.08 -31.16 24.95
N ARG A 39 -10.99 -29.89 25.33
CA ARG A 39 -9.96 -28.95 24.88
C ARG A 39 -8.56 -29.59 24.91
N ARG A 40 -7.89 -29.71 23.77
CA ARG A 40 -6.41 -29.78 23.72
C ARG A 40 -5.87 -28.39 23.40
N ARG A 41 -5.70 -27.60 24.46
CA ARG A 41 -4.76 -26.46 24.47
C ARG A 41 -3.36 -27.06 24.51
N ILE A 42 -2.63 -26.99 23.40
CA ILE A 42 -1.19 -27.23 23.40
C ILE A 42 -0.56 -25.94 23.90
N VAL A 43 -0.23 -25.91 25.20
CA VAL A 43 0.65 -24.90 25.79
C VAL A 43 2.06 -25.48 25.68
N ILE A 44 2.84 -24.99 24.73
CA ILE A 44 4.28 -25.31 24.66
C ILE A 44 4.95 -24.50 25.77
N PHE A 45 5.18 -25.15 26.91
CA PHE A 45 6.16 -24.66 27.87
C PHE A 45 7.53 -24.74 27.20
N GLY A 46 8.11 -23.59 26.86
CA GLY A 46 9.53 -23.46 26.57
C GLY A 46 10.32 -23.82 27.83
N SER A 47 10.56 -25.11 28.04
CA SER A 47 11.42 -25.60 29.11
C SER A 47 12.87 -25.42 28.68
N SER A 48 13.50 -24.44 29.31
CA SER A 48 14.94 -24.26 29.48
C SER A 48 15.76 -25.54 29.19
N LEU A 49 16.64 -25.48 28.18
CA LEU A 49 17.72 -26.46 28.05
C LEU A 49 18.73 -26.19 29.17
N ALA A 50 18.51 -26.80 30.33
CA ALA A 50 19.51 -26.85 31.37
C ALA A 50 20.63 -27.80 30.90
N ILE A 51 21.81 -27.25 30.69
CA ILE A 51 23.05 -27.96 30.38
C ILE A 51 23.37 -28.89 31.56
N ALA A 52 23.05 -30.18 31.43
CA ALA A 52 23.44 -31.20 32.40
C ALA A 52 24.85 -31.70 32.07
N SER A 53 25.87 -30.98 32.54
CA SER A 53 27.23 -31.50 32.63
C SER A 53 27.51 -31.95 34.05
N THR A 54 27.75 -33.26 34.18
CA THR A 54 28.59 -34.01 35.14
C THR A 54 27.84 -35.20 35.74
N LEU A 55 28.22 -36.41 35.30
CA LEU A 55 28.64 -37.52 36.15
C LEU A 55 29.17 -38.66 35.27
N LEU A 56 30.43 -39.02 35.50
CA LEU A 56 31.11 -40.17 34.91
C LEU A 56 30.37 -41.46 35.28
N GLY A 57 30.03 -42.29 34.29
CA GLY A 57 29.52 -43.64 34.55
C GLY A 57 28.70 -44.24 33.40
N SER A 58 29.39 -44.75 32.38
CA SER A 58 29.00 -45.98 31.68
C SER A 58 27.53 -46.19 31.28
N ASN A 59 26.95 -45.32 30.46
CA ASN A 59 25.95 -45.76 29.49
C ASN A 59 25.86 -44.73 28.36
N ARG A 60 26.41 -45.06 27.19
CA ARG A 60 26.37 -44.23 26.00
C ARG A 60 24.95 -44.36 25.41
N GLN A 61 23.96 -43.74 26.05
CA GLN A 61 22.69 -43.44 25.38
C GLN A 61 23.04 -42.51 24.23
N ARG A 62 23.16 -43.10 23.03
CA ARG A 62 23.13 -42.36 21.77
C ARG A 62 21.81 -41.59 21.79
N TYR A 63 21.86 -40.30 22.08
CA TYR A 63 20.80 -39.40 21.65
C TYR A 63 20.60 -39.66 20.15
N PRO A 64 19.39 -40.02 19.69
CA PRO A 64 19.20 -40.43 18.32
C PRO A 64 19.47 -39.22 17.44
N VAL A 65 20.55 -39.28 16.66
CA VAL A 65 20.94 -38.25 15.68
C VAL A 65 19.77 -37.95 14.75
N ASP A 66 18.94 -38.96 14.46
CA ASP A 66 17.70 -38.87 13.67
C ASP A 66 16.69 -37.85 14.23
N SER A 67 16.63 -37.66 15.55
CA SER A 67 15.70 -36.70 16.18
C SER A 67 16.17 -35.25 16.05
N VAL A 68 17.48 -35.01 15.97
CA VAL A 68 18.05 -33.68 15.74
C VAL A 68 17.87 -33.30 14.27
N MET A 69 18.14 -34.24 13.35
CA MET A 69 17.90 -34.04 11.92
C MET A 69 16.43 -33.75 11.61
N ALA A 70 15.50 -34.45 12.26
CA ALA A 70 14.07 -34.21 12.08
C ALA A 70 13.63 -32.82 12.60
N LEU A 71 14.21 -32.33 13.70
CA LEU A 71 13.92 -30.98 14.22
C LEU A 71 14.48 -29.89 13.31
N GLU A 72 15.67 -30.09 12.74
CA GLU A 72 16.27 -29.15 11.80
C GLU A 72 15.44 -29.08 10.51
N GLN A 73 14.99 -30.22 9.99
CA GLN A 73 14.07 -30.29 8.85
C GLN A 73 12.71 -29.62 9.13
N LEU A 74 12.18 -29.75 10.34
CA LEU A 74 10.94 -29.08 10.73
C LEU A 74 11.14 -27.57 10.81
N LYS A 75 12.27 -27.11 11.34
CA LYS A 75 12.60 -25.69 11.42
C LYS A 75 12.81 -25.09 10.03
N GLU A 76 13.56 -25.75 9.15
CA GLU A 76 13.73 -25.33 7.76
C GLU A 76 12.37 -25.22 7.05
N LYS A 77 11.49 -26.19 7.28
CA LYS A 77 10.15 -26.17 6.72
C LYS A 77 9.25 -25.07 7.31
N GLU A 78 9.39 -24.76 8.60
CA GLU A 78 8.71 -23.64 9.23
C GLU A 78 9.20 -22.30 8.66
N ASP A 79 10.52 -22.13 8.51
CA ASP A 79 11.12 -20.92 7.93
C ASP A 79 10.69 -20.74 6.45
N GLU A 80 10.67 -21.81 5.65
CA GLU A 80 10.15 -21.79 4.26
C GLU A 80 8.67 -21.37 4.20
N LEU A 81 7.83 -21.90 5.10
CA LEU A 81 6.41 -21.55 5.14
C LEU A 81 6.20 -20.08 5.55
N GLU A 82 7.02 -19.55 6.47
CA GLU A 82 6.94 -18.13 6.85
C GLU A 82 7.34 -17.20 5.69
N GLU A 83 8.38 -17.56 4.92
CA GLU A 83 8.79 -16.81 3.74
C GLU A 83 7.70 -16.81 2.64
N GLU A 84 7.10 -17.98 2.36
CA GLU A 84 5.99 -18.09 1.40
C GLU A 84 4.80 -17.21 1.81
N GLU A 85 4.42 -17.21 3.09
CA GLU A 85 3.32 -16.37 3.59
C GLU A 85 3.63 -14.86 3.45
N GLU A 86 4.89 -14.45 3.65
CA GLU A 86 5.32 -13.07 3.46
C GLU A 86 5.28 -12.66 1.98
N GLU A 87 5.79 -13.50 1.08
CA GLU A 87 5.76 -13.26 -0.37
C GLU A 87 4.32 -13.14 -0.88
N ASP A 88 3.44 -14.06 -0.48
CA ASP A 88 2.02 -14.02 -0.85
C ASP A 88 1.35 -12.74 -0.35
N ARG A 89 1.67 -12.31 0.88
CA ARG A 89 1.17 -11.06 1.42
C ARG A 89 1.63 -9.86 0.58
N ASN A 90 2.89 -9.85 0.15
CA ASN A 90 3.47 -8.77 -0.66
C ASN A 90 2.86 -8.72 -2.07
N VAL A 91 2.69 -9.88 -2.71
CA VAL A 91 2.03 -10.02 -4.02
C VAL A 91 0.58 -9.53 -3.94
N ASN A 92 -0.17 -10.00 -2.94
CA ASN A 92 -1.58 -9.61 -2.76
C ASN A 92 -1.73 -8.10 -2.49
N LEU A 93 -0.83 -7.53 -1.66
CA LEU A 93 -0.81 -6.09 -1.40
C LEU A 93 -0.60 -5.32 -2.70
N PHE A 94 0.40 -5.69 -3.49
CA PHE A 94 0.73 -5.03 -4.74
C PHE A 94 -0.41 -5.12 -5.75
N GLN A 95 -0.95 -6.32 -6.01
CA GLN A 95 -2.05 -6.52 -6.95
C GLN A 95 -3.31 -5.73 -6.58
N LYS A 96 -3.58 -5.59 -5.27
CA LYS A 96 -4.75 -4.85 -4.79
C LYS A 96 -4.58 -3.34 -4.86
N THR A 97 -3.36 -2.83 -4.70
CA THR A 97 -3.10 -1.38 -4.53
C THR A 97 -2.51 -0.71 -5.76
N SER A 98 -1.79 -1.43 -6.62
CA SER A 98 -1.20 -0.88 -7.84
C SER A 98 -2.23 -0.26 -8.80
N PRO A 99 -3.49 -0.73 -8.91
CA PRO A 99 -4.49 -0.07 -9.76
C PRO A 99 -4.88 1.34 -9.29
N SER A 100 -4.60 1.69 -8.04
CA SER A 100 -4.82 3.03 -7.49
C SER A 100 -3.69 4.00 -7.78
N VAL A 101 -2.55 3.52 -8.29
CA VAL A 101 -1.36 4.32 -8.58
C VAL A 101 -1.39 4.79 -10.03
N VAL A 102 -1.08 6.06 -10.23
CA VAL A 102 -1.09 6.70 -11.54
C VAL A 102 0.30 7.17 -11.94
N PHE A 103 0.55 7.20 -13.24
CA PHE A 103 1.71 7.86 -13.83
C PHE A 103 1.34 9.27 -14.24
N ILE A 104 2.19 10.24 -13.89
CA ILE A 104 2.00 11.65 -14.20
C ILE A 104 3.14 12.09 -15.10
N LYS A 105 2.79 12.73 -16.21
CA LYS A 105 3.72 13.24 -17.21
C LYS A 105 3.41 14.71 -17.45
N ASP A 106 4.36 15.57 -17.09
CA ASP A 106 4.32 17.00 -17.38
C ASP A 106 5.00 17.24 -18.74
N ILE A 107 4.27 17.85 -19.66
CA ILE A 107 4.71 18.06 -21.04
C ILE A 107 4.52 19.52 -21.46
N GLU A 108 5.52 20.05 -22.16
CA GLU A 108 5.46 21.36 -22.81
C GLU A 108 5.16 21.16 -24.30
N LEU A 109 4.05 21.73 -24.75
CA LEU A 109 3.65 21.66 -26.16
C LEU A 109 4.51 22.59 -27.03
N PRO A 110 4.75 22.22 -28.30
CA PRO A 110 5.43 23.11 -29.24
C PRO A 110 4.64 24.40 -29.45
N LYS A 111 5.34 25.53 -29.61
CA LYS A 111 4.74 26.88 -29.77
C LYS A 111 3.81 27.03 -30.99
N THR A 112 3.85 26.08 -31.92
CA THR A 112 2.99 26.02 -33.10
C THR A 112 1.66 25.31 -32.85
N SER A 113 1.45 24.76 -31.65
CA SER A 113 0.19 24.12 -31.27
C SER A 113 -0.93 25.16 -31.19
N SER A 114 -2.07 24.85 -31.80
CA SER A 114 -3.33 25.56 -31.61
C SER A 114 -3.94 25.21 -30.25
N ASP A 115 -4.97 25.95 -29.83
CA ASP A 115 -5.71 25.69 -28.58
C ASP A 115 -6.31 24.27 -28.50
N GLU A 116 -6.47 23.60 -29.65
CA GLU A 116 -6.92 22.23 -29.77
C GLU A 116 -5.74 21.24 -29.71
N PHE A 117 -5.75 20.40 -28.67
CA PHE A 117 -4.71 19.41 -28.36
C PHE A 117 -4.77 18.22 -29.32
N THR A 118 -3.80 18.11 -30.24
CA THR A 118 -3.76 17.02 -31.22
C THR A 118 -2.77 15.91 -30.84
N LEU A 119 -2.98 14.70 -31.37
CA LEU A 119 -2.05 13.56 -31.19
C LEU A 119 -0.64 13.87 -31.73
N THR A 120 -0.55 14.72 -32.75
CA THR A 120 0.73 15.19 -33.32
C THR A 120 1.46 16.16 -32.40
N ASP A 121 0.74 16.94 -31.59
CA ASP A 121 1.36 17.83 -30.60
C ASP A 121 1.96 17.02 -29.44
N GLU A 122 1.31 15.91 -29.05
CA GLU A 122 1.83 15.00 -28.01
C GLU A 122 3.15 14.33 -28.40
N GLU A 123 3.30 13.90 -29.66
CA GLU A 123 4.54 13.25 -30.14
C GLU A 123 5.73 14.21 -30.12
N ASN A 124 5.48 15.48 -30.42
CA ASN A 124 6.50 16.53 -30.45
C ASN A 124 6.64 17.28 -29.12
N ALA A 125 5.84 16.93 -28.10
CA ALA A 125 5.87 17.58 -26.81
C ALA A 125 7.16 17.25 -26.06
N LYS A 126 7.76 18.28 -25.46
CA LYS A 126 8.94 18.12 -24.63
C LYS A 126 8.50 17.64 -23.25
N VAL A 127 9.11 16.56 -22.75
CA VAL A 127 8.84 16.05 -21.40
C VAL A 127 9.64 16.86 -20.39
N GLU A 128 8.95 17.61 -19.53
CA GLU A 128 9.57 18.45 -18.51
C GLU A 128 9.70 17.71 -17.17
N GLY A 129 8.76 16.82 -16.87
CA GLY A 129 8.73 16.09 -15.60
C GLY A 129 7.94 14.79 -15.69
N THR A 130 8.35 13.82 -14.90
CA THR A 130 7.58 12.59 -14.69
C THR A 130 7.50 12.27 -13.20
N GLY A 131 6.40 11.65 -12.81
CA GLY A 131 6.19 11.26 -11.43
C GLY A 131 5.05 10.27 -11.28
N SER A 132 4.69 10.03 -10.03
CA SER A 132 3.59 9.15 -9.67
C SER A 132 2.61 9.91 -8.80
N GLY A 133 1.37 9.43 -8.79
CA GLY A 133 0.35 9.88 -7.87
C GLY A 133 -0.58 8.73 -7.54
N PHE A 134 -1.68 9.02 -6.87
CA PHE A 134 -2.71 8.04 -6.61
C PHE A 134 -4.11 8.62 -6.69
N VAL A 135 -5.06 7.74 -6.98
CA VAL A 135 -6.49 8.05 -7.00
C VAL A 135 -6.98 8.27 -5.57
N TRP A 136 -7.47 9.47 -5.30
CA TRP A 136 -8.06 9.86 -4.01
C TRP A 136 -9.51 9.41 -3.87
N ASP A 137 -10.31 9.57 -4.92
CA ASP A 137 -11.73 9.22 -4.93
C ASP A 137 -12.24 8.79 -6.31
N LYS A 138 -13.50 8.37 -6.36
CA LYS A 138 -14.17 7.94 -7.61
C LYS A 138 -14.53 9.11 -8.53
N LEU A 139 -14.43 10.36 -8.06
CA LEU A 139 -14.73 11.55 -8.87
C LEU A 139 -13.55 11.92 -9.79
N GLY A 140 -12.39 11.29 -9.61
CA GLY A 140 -11.21 11.54 -10.43
C GLY A 140 -10.22 12.51 -9.80
N HIS A 141 -10.27 12.72 -8.49
CA HIS A 141 -9.21 13.46 -7.81
C HIS A 141 -7.95 12.58 -7.67
N ILE A 142 -6.81 13.15 -8.03
CA ILE A 142 -5.49 12.52 -7.98
C ILE A 142 -4.61 13.33 -7.06
N VAL A 143 -3.94 12.68 -6.11
CA VAL A 143 -2.94 13.31 -5.24
C VAL A 143 -1.54 12.97 -5.73
N THR A 144 -0.67 13.97 -5.77
CA THR A 144 0.75 13.83 -6.12
C THR A 144 1.59 14.86 -5.37
N ASN A 145 2.89 14.86 -5.62
CA ASN A 145 3.80 15.86 -5.10
C ASN A 145 3.76 17.15 -5.93
N TYR A 146 3.93 18.29 -5.26
CA TYR A 146 3.95 19.59 -5.94
C TYR A 146 5.10 19.69 -6.93
N HIS A 147 6.30 19.21 -6.58
CA HIS A 147 7.45 19.30 -7.48
C HIS A 147 7.25 18.56 -8.81
N VAL A 148 6.43 17.50 -8.84
CA VAL A 148 6.12 16.71 -10.06
C VAL A 148 5.42 17.55 -11.13
N ILE A 149 4.60 18.50 -10.70
CA ILE A 149 3.79 19.37 -11.57
C ILE A 149 4.18 20.86 -11.43
N SER A 150 5.36 21.14 -10.88
CA SER A 150 5.78 22.50 -10.56
C SER A 150 5.91 23.38 -11.81
N LYS A 151 6.30 22.80 -12.95
CA LYS A 151 6.38 23.51 -14.23
C LYS A 151 5.00 23.87 -14.74
N LEU A 152 4.05 22.93 -14.74
CA LEU A 152 2.64 23.24 -15.02
C LEU A 152 2.08 24.32 -14.08
N ALA A 153 2.34 24.23 -12.77
CA ALA A 153 1.79 25.16 -11.78
C ALA A 153 2.37 26.58 -11.88
N THR A 154 3.59 26.72 -12.39
CA THR A 154 4.27 28.02 -12.56
C THR A 154 4.26 28.50 -14.00
N ASP A 155 3.56 27.78 -14.89
CA ASP A 155 3.52 28.11 -16.31
C ASP A 155 2.84 29.45 -16.55
N GLN A 156 3.47 30.28 -17.37
CA GLN A 156 2.90 31.52 -17.89
C GLN A 156 2.70 31.46 -19.41
N SER A 157 3.19 30.41 -20.05
CA SER A 157 3.14 30.24 -21.51
C SER A 157 1.80 29.67 -22.00
N GLY A 158 1.07 28.95 -21.13
CA GLY A 158 -0.15 28.24 -21.50
C GLY A 158 0.10 26.99 -22.33
N LEU A 159 1.36 26.58 -22.50
CA LEU A 159 1.78 25.43 -23.30
C LEU A 159 2.00 24.18 -22.45
N GLN A 160 2.07 24.30 -21.12
CA GLN A 160 2.22 23.15 -20.24
C GLN A 160 0.90 22.36 -20.15
N ARG A 161 1.01 21.03 -20.17
CA ARG A 161 -0.11 20.10 -19.97
C ARG A 161 0.36 18.96 -19.07
N CYS A 162 -0.52 18.51 -18.18
CA CYS A 162 -0.31 17.30 -17.39
C CYS A 162 -1.14 16.15 -17.96
N LYS A 163 -0.47 15.06 -18.32
CA LYS A 163 -1.10 13.79 -18.72
C LYS A 163 -1.02 12.78 -17.58
N VAL A 164 -2.16 12.24 -17.19
CA VAL A 164 -2.29 11.22 -16.16
C VAL A 164 -2.66 9.90 -16.82
N SER A 165 -1.85 8.86 -16.61
CA SER A 165 -2.09 7.50 -17.12
C SER A 165 -2.36 6.56 -15.95
N LEU A 166 -3.44 5.78 -16.06
CA LEU A 166 -3.91 4.91 -14.99
C LEU A 166 -4.71 3.72 -15.52
N VAL A 167 -5.13 2.84 -14.62
CA VAL A 167 -5.93 1.65 -14.89
C VAL A 167 -7.31 1.83 -14.26
N ASP A 168 -8.38 1.51 -14.99
CA ASP A 168 -9.74 1.50 -14.42
C ASP A 168 -10.02 0.22 -13.61
N ALA A 169 -11.21 0.14 -13.00
CA ALA A 169 -11.60 -1.00 -12.19
C ALA A 169 -11.61 -2.33 -12.98
N MET A 170 -11.82 -2.26 -14.30
CA MET A 170 -11.84 -3.40 -15.21
C MET A 170 -10.43 -3.84 -15.67
N GLY A 171 -9.37 -3.11 -15.32
CA GLY A 171 -8.01 -3.43 -15.75
C GLY A 171 -7.61 -2.75 -17.08
N THR A 172 -8.42 -1.84 -17.61
CA THR A 172 -8.10 -1.14 -18.86
C THR A 172 -7.22 0.07 -18.58
N ARG A 173 -6.07 0.15 -19.27
CA ARG A 173 -5.19 1.32 -19.25
C ARG A 173 -5.79 2.46 -20.09
N PHE A 174 -5.77 3.67 -19.56
CA PHE A 174 -6.16 4.87 -20.28
C PHE A 174 -5.39 6.09 -19.77
N SER A 175 -5.44 7.18 -20.54
CA SER A 175 -4.81 8.45 -20.18
C SER A 175 -5.80 9.60 -20.29
N LYS A 176 -5.67 10.59 -19.42
CA LYS A 176 -6.48 11.81 -19.38
C LYS A 176 -5.63 13.03 -19.08
N VAL A 177 -6.13 14.19 -19.48
CA VAL A 177 -5.56 15.47 -19.06
C VAL A 177 -5.91 15.66 -17.57
N GLY A 178 -4.92 16.03 -16.78
CA GLY A 178 -5.07 16.37 -15.37
C GLY A 178 -5.10 17.88 -15.19
N GLU A 179 -6.18 18.41 -14.66
CA GLU A 179 -6.34 19.82 -14.33
C GLU A 179 -5.99 20.06 -12.86
N ILE A 180 -5.34 21.18 -12.56
CA ILE A 180 -4.99 21.52 -11.17
C ILE A 180 -6.25 21.96 -10.42
N VAL A 181 -6.52 21.29 -9.29
CA VAL A 181 -7.61 21.68 -8.36
C VAL A 181 -7.05 22.48 -7.18
N GLY A 182 -5.88 22.10 -6.69
CA GLY A 182 -5.29 22.73 -5.50
C GLY A 182 -3.79 22.43 -5.38
N LEU A 183 -3.08 23.39 -4.81
CA LEU A 183 -1.63 23.36 -4.61
C LEU A 183 -1.30 23.62 -3.14
N GLY A 184 -0.36 22.85 -2.59
CA GLY A 184 0.16 22.99 -1.25
C GLY A 184 1.69 22.90 -1.26
N PRO A 185 2.40 23.92 -1.75
CA PRO A 185 3.85 23.89 -1.92
C PRO A 185 4.61 23.68 -0.60
N ASP A 186 4.11 24.23 0.52
CA ASP A 186 4.74 24.09 1.85
C ASP A 186 4.87 22.64 2.32
N ASN A 187 3.97 21.76 1.87
CA ASN A 187 3.97 20.34 2.21
C ASN A 187 4.34 19.45 1.01
N ASP A 188 4.81 20.04 -0.10
CA ASP A 188 5.06 19.39 -1.38
C ASP A 188 3.87 18.53 -1.87
N LEU A 189 2.65 19.07 -1.81
CA LEU A 189 1.42 18.40 -2.24
C LEU A 189 0.70 19.13 -3.36
N ALA A 190 0.09 18.37 -4.27
CA ALA A 190 -0.79 18.86 -5.31
C ALA A 190 -1.97 17.91 -5.53
N VAL A 191 -3.11 18.49 -5.92
CA VAL A 191 -4.33 17.75 -6.29
C VAL A 191 -4.68 18.08 -7.73
N LEU A 192 -4.82 17.04 -8.54
CA LEU A 192 -5.29 17.10 -9.92
C LEU A 192 -6.70 16.51 -10.02
N LYS A 193 -7.45 16.93 -11.04
CA LYS A 193 -8.73 16.34 -11.45
C LYS A 193 -8.61 15.79 -12.85
N ILE A 194 -9.11 14.57 -13.05
CA ILE A 194 -9.28 13.97 -14.38
C ILE A 194 -10.76 13.73 -14.66
N GLU A 195 -11.15 13.84 -15.93
CA GLU A 195 -12.48 13.42 -16.38
C GLU A 195 -12.53 11.91 -16.56
N THR A 196 -13.45 11.26 -15.84
CA THR A 196 -13.54 9.79 -15.78
C THR A 196 -14.34 9.19 -16.93
N ASP A 197 -15.22 9.96 -17.58
CA ASP A 197 -16.10 9.52 -18.67
C ASP A 197 -16.87 8.22 -18.36
N GLY A 198 -17.36 8.09 -17.13
CA GLY A 198 -18.07 6.89 -16.68
C GLY A 198 -17.18 5.69 -16.34
N ARG A 199 -15.85 5.82 -16.39
CA ARG A 199 -14.92 4.81 -15.90
C ARG A 199 -14.92 4.78 -14.38
N GLU A 200 -15.03 3.59 -13.81
CA GLU A 200 -14.87 3.41 -12.38
C GLU A 200 -13.39 3.35 -12.01
N LEU A 201 -12.95 4.27 -11.14
CA LEU A 201 -11.59 4.28 -10.60
C LEU A 201 -11.50 3.45 -9.31
N LYS A 202 -10.28 3.05 -8.94
CA LYS A 202 -9.98 2.38 -7.67
C LYS A 202 -9.25 3.33 -6.72
N PRO A 203 -9.95 4.00 -5.78
CA PRO A 203 -9.30 4.88 -4.82
C PRO A 203 -8.42 4.11 -3.83
N VAL A 204 -7.41 4.79 -3.29
CA VAL A 204 -6.61 4.24 -2.19
C VAL A 204 -7.45 4.09 -0.93
N VAL A 205 -7.08 3.12 -0.10
CA VAL A 205 -7.58 3.03 1.27
C VAL A 205 -6.67 3.88 2.16
N LEU A 206 -7.22 4.93 2.76
CA LEU A 206 -6.47 5.81 3.65
C LEU A 206 -6.24 5.16 5.01
N GLY A 207 -4.98 5.16 5.46
CA GLY A 207 -4.58 4.79 6.82
C GLY A 207 -4.33 6.02 7.70
N THR A 208 -3.76 5.80 8.87
CA THR A 208 -3.33 6.84 9.81
C THR A 208 -1.81 6.90 9.91
N SER A 209 -1.25 8.10 10.06
CA SER A 209 0.20 8.31 10.24
C SER A 209 0.59 8.63 11.69
N THR A 210 -0.39 8.93 12.55
CA THR A 210 -0.17 9.39 13.94
C THR A 210 0.28 8.28 14.89
N ASP A 211 -0.01 7.02 14.57
CA ASP A 211 0.23 5.83 15.40
C ASP A 211 1.30 4.90 14.81
N LEU A 212 2.07 5.41 13.84
CA LEU A 212 3.19 4.68 13.26
C LEU A 212 4.25 4.34 14.32
N ARG A 213 4.91 3.20 14.13
CA ARG A 213 6.03 2.76 14.96
C ARG A 213 7.24 2.49 14.08
N VAL A 214 8.40 2.98 14.51
CA VAL A 214 9.69 2.66 13.89
C VAL A 214 9.87 1.14 13.89
N GLY A 215 10.32 0.58 12.76
CA GLY A 215 10.45 -0.86 12.53
C GLY A 215 9.24 -1.53 11.89
N GLN A 216 8.09 -0.84 11.72
CA GLN A 216 6.97 -1.38 10.96
C GLN A 216 7.30 -1.47 9.47
N SER A 217 6.86 -2.53 8.79
CA SER A 217 6.98 -2.65 7.33
C SER A 217 6.24 -1.53 6.61
N CYS A 218 6.86 -0.97 5.59
CA CYS A 218 6.29 0.02 4.69
C CYS A 218 6.50 -0.39 3.23
N TYR A 219 5.52 -0.05 2.39
CA TYR A 219 5.48 -0.44 0.99
C TYR A 219 5.37 0.79 0.13
N ALA A 220 6.40 1.08 -0.65
CA ALA A 220 6.45 2.22 -1.55
C ALA A 220 6.10 1.77 -2.97
N ILE A 221 4.96 2.24 -3.49
CA ILE A 221 4.50 1.90 -4.84
C ILE A 221 4.57 3.13 -5.74
N GLY A 222 5.12 2.97 -6.94
CA GLY A 222 5.22 4.04 -7.93
C GLY A 222 4.96 3.53 -9.34
N ASN A 223 4.89 4.45 -10.28
CA ASN A 223 4.96 4.18 -11.70
C ASN A 223 5.91 5.22 -12.31
N PRO A 224 7.23 4.94 -12.39
CA PRO A 224 8.20 5.93 -12.82
C PRO A 224 8.27 6.11 -14.35
N TYR A 225 7.88 5.09 -15.13
CA TYR A 225 8.06 5.07 -16.59
C TYR A 225 6.77 5.00 -17.40
N GLY A 226 5.61 4.88 -16.75
CA GLY A 226 4.30 4.83 -17.41
C GLY A 226 3.88 3.46 -17.94
N TYR A 227 4.70 2.41 -17.75
CA TYR A 227 4.40 1.04 -18.21
C TYR A 227 3.85 0.19 -17.07
N GLU A 228 4.75 -0.24 -16.18
CA GLU A 228 4.46 -1.08 -15.04
C GLU A 228 4.73 -0.34 -13.73
N ASN A 229 3.94 -0.69 -12.72
CA ASN A 229 4.17 -0.20 -11.37
C ASN A 229 5.37 -0.90 -10.74
N THR A 230 6.07 -0.20 -9.86
CA THR A 230 7.20 -0.72 -9.09
C THR A 230 6.85 -0.80 -7.62
N LEU A 231 7.34 -1.83 -6.93
CA LEU A 231 7.23 -1.98 -5.48
C LEU A 231 8.62 -1.90 -4.85
N THR A 232 8.73 -1.15 -3.75
CA THR A 232 9.89 -1.17 -2.87
C THR A 232 9.41 -1.42 -1.45
N ILE A 233 10.01 -2.40 -0.77
CA ILE A 233 9.66 -2.79 0.59
C ILE A 233 10.78 -2.30 1.52
N GLY A 234 10.39 -1.78 2.68
CA GLY A 234 11.32 -1.38 3.71
C GLY A 234 10.63 -1.32 5.07
N VAL A 235 11.26 -0.60 5.99
CA VAL A 235 10.69 -0.34 7.32
C VAL A 235 10.65 1.15 7.59
N VAL A 236 9.68 1.56 8.41
CA VAL A 236 9.62 2.92 8.97
C VAL A 236 10.89 3.15 9.78
N SER A 237 11.77 4.02 9.29
CA SER A 237 13.10 4.28 9.89
C SER A 237 13.12 5.46 10.87
N GLY A 238 12.04 6.23 10.95
CA GLY A 238 11.92 7.41 11.81
C GLY A 238 10.63 8.16 11.57
N LEU A 239 10.20 8.95 12.57
CA LEU A 239 8.99 9.77 12.53
C LEU A 239 9.34 11.23 12.83
N GLY A 240 8.53 12.17 12.35
CA GLY A 240 8.67 13.60 12.67
C GLY A 240 9.96 14.25 12.14
N ARG A 241 10.58 13.68 11.10
CA ARG A 241 11.67 14.37 10.39
C ARG A 241 11.05 15.44 9.50
N GLU A 242 11.40 16.70 9.75
CA GLU A 242 11.09 17.80 8.85
C GLU A 242 12.04 17.70 7.65
N ILE A 243 11.47 17.46 6.46
CA ILE A 243 12.25 17.43 5.22
C ILE A 243 12.27 18.87 4.71
N GLN A 244 13.42 19.53 4.85
CA GLN A 244 13.64 20.83 4.22
C GLN A 244 13.93 20.60 2.74
N PHE A 245 13.02 21.05 1.88
CA PHE A 245 13.24 21.12 0.44
C PHE A 245 14.05 22.39 0.14
N TRP A 246 15.14 22.26 -0.61
CA TRP A 246 16.06 23.33 -1.01
C TRP A 246 15.64 24.02 -2.31
#